data_AF-A0A4P5YSK0-F1
#
_entry.id   AF-A0A4P5YSK0-F1
#
_cell.length_a   1.000
_cell.length_b   1.000
_cell.length_c   1.000
_cell.angle_alpha   90.00
_cell.angle_beta   90.00
_cell.angle_gamma   90.00
#
_symmetry.space_group_name_H-M   'P 1'
#
loop_
_entity.id
_entity.type
_entity.pdbx_description
1 polymer ?
#
loop_
_entity_poly.entity_id
_entity_poly.type
_entity_poly.pdbx_seq_one_letter_code
_entity_poly.pdbx_strand_id
1 'polypeptide(L)'
;MEAEHAGELDFVLYFATATPAPVRRLFQSLFENFLARRNLTVRRFEPVACKNGHLLNRAVVRQRSSAGSNFAFCSECGEKTALPKADQPIQMTKRQADEVEANRRAADERSRFEQVLFRLKTYVTEQKLTVPECFISYAWGMPEHEIWVERRLATDLQKAGVGVLLDKWENRQIGSSIARFVERIEECGQLIVVGTPLYRQKAKNLASPKGSIVAAEWDLAGIRLLSNQAQKQTVLPILLAGQESDAFPALLRGRVYADFRQPEDYFSTMLDLLLSLFAIKPQEPVAVELRASLSGRTQ
;
A
#
# COMPACT_ATOMS: atom_id res chain seq x y z
N MET A 1 45.30 -5.25 -21.65
CA MET A 1 44.18 -6.15 -22.04
C MET A 1 42.87 -5.73 -21.33
N GLU A 2 42.69 -4.43 -21.05
CA GLU A 2 41.58 -3.90 -20.22
C GLU A 2 40.70 -2.88 -20.97
N ALA A 3 40.78 -2.83 -22.30
CA ALA A 3 40.08 -1.82 -23.10
C ALA A 3 38.79 -2.31 -23.78
N GLU A 4 38.41 -3.60 -23.67
CA GLU A 4 37.31 -4.17 -24.46
C GLU A 4 35.90 -4.04 -23.84
N HIS A 5 35.74 -3.57 -22.59
CA HIS A 5 34.44 -3.63 -21.89
C HIS A 5 33.93 -2.27 -21.37
N ALA A 6 34.32 -1.16 -21.99
CA ALA A 6 33.80 0.16 -21.62
C ALA A 6 32.30 0.28 -21.99
N GLY A 7 31.42 -0.19 -21.10
CA GLY A 7 29.96 -0.11 -21.25
C GLY A 7 29.18 -1.39 -20.93
N GLU A 8 29.84 -2.51 -20.67
CA GLU A 8 29.16 -3.78 -20.34
C GLU A 8 29.13 -4.03 -18.82
N LEU A 9 27.95 -4.42 -18.31
CA LEU A 9 27.75 -4.78 -16.90
C LEU A 9 27.16 -6.19 -16.80
N ASP A 10 27.78 -7.00 -15.94
CA ASP A 10 27.34 -8.37 -15.67
C ASP A 10 26.59 -8.46 -14.36
N PHE A 11 25.38 -9.04 -14.41
CA PHE A 11 24.57 -9.28 -13.23
C PHE A 11 24.34 -10.78 -13.04
N VAL A 12 24.61 -11.26 -11.84
CA VAL A 12 24.39 -12.66 -11.45
C VAL A 12 23.34 -12.70 -10.35
N LEU A 13 22.22 -13.36 -10.62
CA LEU A 13 21.13 -13.51 -9.67
C LEU A 13 21.30 -14.81 -8.88
N TYR A 14 21.43 -14.68 -7.56
CA TYR A 14 21.44 -15.81 -6.63
C TYR A 14 20.08 -15.95 -5.95
N PHE A 15 19.54 -17.15 -5.91
CA PHE A 15 18.32 -17.49 -5.18
C PHE A 15 18.65 -18.51 -4.10
N ALA A 16 17.96 -18.43 -2.96
CA ALA A 16 18.02 -19.49 -1.97
C ALA A 16 17.47 -20.80 -2.56
N THR A 17 18.02 -21.94 -2.12
CA THR A 17 17.63 -23.27 -2.61
C THR A 17 16.13 -23.54 -2.45
N ALA A 18 15.53 -23.01 -1.38
CA ALA A 18 14.10 -23.13 -1.08
C ALA A 18 13.18 -22.17 -1.86
N THR A 19 13.71 -21.19 -2.61
CA THR A 19 12.87 -20.21 -3.30
C THR A 19 12.05 -20.89 -4.40
N PRO A 20 10.71 -20.80 -4.41
CA PRO A 20 9.88 -21.44 -5.43
C PRO A 20 10.16 -20.91 -6.85
N ALA A 21 10.09 -21.79 -7.85
CA ALA A 21 10.33 -21.43 -9.26
C ALA A 21 9.45 -20.26 -9.79
N PRO A 22 8.18 -20.10 -9.38
CA PRO A 22 7.38 -18.92 -9.76
C PRO A 22 7.96 -17.60 -9.23
N VAL A 23 8.46 -17.59 -7.99
CA VAL A 23 9.03 -16.40 -7.35
C VAL A 23 10.36 -16.01 -8.00
N ARG A 24 11.20 -16.99 -8.34
CA ARG A 24 12.46 -16.75 -9.07
C ARG A 24 12.17 -16.09 -10.43
N ARG A 25 11.19 -16.63 -11.17
CA ARG A 25 10.76 -16.09 -12.46
C ARG A 25 10.22 -14.66 -12.35
N LEU A 26 9.39 -14.37 -11.35
CA LEU A 26 8.86 -13.02 -11.12
C LEU A 26 9.99 -12.00 -10.87
N PHE A 27 10.93 -12.32 -9.98
CA PHE A 27 12.05 -11.44 -9.67
C PHE A 27 12.97 -11.24 -10.89
N GLN A 28 13.29 -12.30 -11.61
CA GLN A 28 14.05 -12.23 -12.86
C GLN A 28 13.38 -11.29 -13.86
N SER A 29 12.07 -11.44 -14.10
CA SER A 29 11.33 -10.57 -15.03
C SER A 29 11.29 -9.12 -14.58
N LEU A 30 11.16 -8.84 -13.28
CA LEU A 30 11.23 -7.46 -12.76
C LEU A 30 12.62 -6.83 -12.98
N PHE A 31 13.68 -7.61 -12.74
CA PHE A 31 15.06 -7.18 -12.92
C PHE A 31 15.38 -6.89 -14.40
N GLU A 32 14.98 -7.78 -15.30
CA GLU A 32 15.16 -7.61 -16.75
C GLU A 32 14.40 -6.38 -17.27
N ASN A 33 13.15 -6.18 -16.80
CA ASN A 33 12.35 -5.00 -17.13
C ASN A 33 12.97 -3.68 -16.64
N PHE A 34 13.65 -3.70 -15.50
CA PHE A 34 14.36 -2.52 -15.00
C PHE A 34 15.50 -2.13 -15.94
N LEU A 35 16.26 -3.10 -16.43
CA LEU A 35 17.41 -2.87 -17.32
C LEU A 35 16.99 -2.47 -18.74
N ALA A 36 15.92 -3.04 -19.29
CA ALA A 36 15.46 -2.75 -20.65
C ALA A 36 15.00 -1.29 -20.87
N ARG A 37 14.74 -0.53 -19.80
CA ARG A 37 14.22 0.85 -19.86
C ARG A 37 15.25 1.91 -20.28
N ARG A 38 16.53 1.58 -20.53
CA ARG A 38 17.63 2.56 -20.65
C ARG A 38 18.48 2.51 -21.94
N ASN A 39 17.90 2.27 -23.12
CA ASN A 39 18.67 2.05 -24.36
C ASN A 39 19.76 0.96 -24.18
N LEU A 40 19.47 -0.06 -23.35
CA LEU A 40 20.37 -1.16 -23.07
C LEU A 40 19.91 -2.41 -23.82
N THR A 41 20.86 -3.18 -24.33
CA THR A 41 20.59 -4.52 -24.86
C THR A 41 20.80 -5.52 -23.74
N VAL A 42 19.73 -6.18 -23.28
CA VAL A 42 19.81 -7.20 -22.23
C VAL A 42 19.86 -8.57 -22.88
N ARG A 43 20.88 -9.38 -22.55
CA ARG A 43 21.02 -10.76 -23.02
C ARG A 43 21.04 -11.71 -21.83
N ARG A 44 20.23 -12.76 -21.90
CA ARG A 44 20.14 -13.79 -20.86
C ARG A 44 20.98 -15.01 -21.23
N PHE A 45 21.69 -15.55 -20.24
CA PHE A 45 22.42 -16.80 -20.35
C PHE A 45 22.02 -17.72 -19.18
N GLU A 46 21.28 -18.79 -19.49
CA GLU A 46 20.94 -19.80 -18.49
C GLU A 46 22.17 -20.61 -18.07
N PRO A 47 22.26 -21.05 -16.81
CA PRO A 47 23.23 -22.06 -16.41
C PRO A 47 23.06 -23.34 -17.23
N VAL A 48 24.14 -23.79 -17.88
CA VAL A 48 24.15 -25.02 -18.68
C VAL A 48 24.92 -26.08 -17.91
N ALA A 49 24.33 -27.25 -17.74
CA ALA A 49 25.00 -28.43 -17.19
C ALA A 49 25.21 -29.47 -18.30
N CYS A 50 26.36 -30.15 -18.30
CA CYS A 50 26.59 -31.27 -19.20
C CYS A 50 25.78 -32.49 -18.74
N LYS A 51 25.74 -33.54 -19.58
CA LYS A 51 25.03 -34.79 -19.24
C LYS A 51 25.55 -35.47 -17.97
N ASN A 52 26.81 -35.23 -17.62
CA ASN A 52 27.44 -35.77 -16.41
C ASN A 52 27.19 -34.89 -15.18
N GLY A 53 26.38 -33.83 -15.30
CA GLY A 53 26.00 -32.96 -14.18
C GLY A 53 26.99 -31.82 -13.88
N HIS A 54 28.10 -31.70 -14.60
CA HIS A 54 29.04 -30.59 -14.42
C HIS A 54 28.48 -29.29 -14.99
N LEU A 55 28.50 -28.21 -14.19
CA LEU A 55 28.13 -26.87 -14.64
C LEU A 55 29.20 -26.33 -15.59
N LEU A 56 28.79 -25.90 -16.78
CA LEU A 56 29.70 -25.29 -17.74
C LEU A 56 30.15 -23.91 -17.24
N ASN A 57 31.41 -23.57 -17.52
CA ASN A 57 31.94 -22.25 -17.21
C ASN A 57 31.14 -21.16 -17.96
N ARG A 58 30.62 -20.19 -17.19
CA ARG A 58 29.81 -19.07 -17.69
C ARG A 58 30.49 -18.29 -18.82
N ALA A 59 31.81 -18.11 -18.77
CA ALA A 59 32.56 -17.37 -19.79
C ALA A 59 32.52 -18.12 -21.13
N VAL A 60 32.65 -19.46 -21.09
CA VAL A 60 32.59 -20.32 -22.27
C VAL A 60 31.18 -20.34 -22.86
N VAL A 61 30.15 -20.47 -22.02
CA VAL A 61 28.74 -20.42 -22.44
C VAL A 61 28.43 -19.10 -23.13
N ARG A 62 28.82 -17.97 -22.52
CA ARG A 62 28.64 -16.62 -23.08
C ARG A 62 29.36 -16.44 -24.41
N GLN A 63 30.66 -16.73 -24.44
CA GLN A 63 31.47 -16.54 -25.64
C GLN A 63 30.90 -17.34 -26.83
N ARG A 64 30.58 -18.62 -26.60
CA ARG A 64 30.02 -19.50 -27.62
C ARG A 64 28.63 -19.04 -28.06
N SER A 65 27.77 -18.66 -27.13
CA SER A 65 26.41 -18.17 -27.43
C SER A 65 26.43 -16.83 -28.16
N SER A 66 27.35 -15.92 -27.82
CA SER A 66 27.57 -14.65 -28.51
C SER A 66 28.11 -14.85 -29.92
N ALA A 67 28.95 -15.87 -30.13
CA ALA A 67 29.45 -16.27 -31.45
C ALA A 67 28.41 -17.07 -32.28
N GLY A 68 27.17 -17.22 -31.82
CA GLY A 68 26.11 -17.95 -32.53
C GLY A 68 26.31 -19.48 -32.55
N SER A 69 27.18 -20.02 -31.69
CA SER A 69 27.37 -21.47 -31.58
C SER A 69 26.23 -22.12 -30.79
N ASN A 70 25.72 -23.24 -31.27
CA ASN A 70 24.65 -24.01 -30.61
C ASN A 70 25.17 -25.06 -29.61
N PHE A 71 26.48 -25.08 -29.34
CA PHE A 71 27.10 -26.04 -28.43
C PHE A 71 28.36 -25.49 -27.76
N ALA A 72 28.71 -26.07 -26.62
CA ALA A 72 29.98 -25.89 -25.93
C ALA A 72 30.48 -27.24 -25.39
N PHE A 73 31.79 -27.34 -25.17
CA PHE A 73 32.39 -28.51 -24.53
C PHE A 73 32.53 -28.26 -23.03
N CYS A 74 32.24 -29.29 -22.23
CA CYS A 74 32.49 -29.26 -20.80
C CYS A 74 34.00 -29.22 -20.53
N SER A 75 34.45 -28.27 -19.70
CA SER A 75 35.87 -28.14 -19.32
C SER A 75 36.36 -29.27 -18.42
N GLU A 76 35.46 -30.00 -17.76
CA GLU A 76 35.82 -31.08 -16.84
C GLU A 76 35.84 -32.46 -17.53
N CYS A 77 34.82 -32.77 -18.32
CA CYS A 77 34.69 -34.11 -18.93
C CYS A 77 34.75 -34.13 -20.46
N GLY A 78 34.93 -32.98 -21.12
CA GLY A 78 34.99 -32.90 -22.59
C GLY A 78 33.66 -33.14 -23.33
N GLU A 79 32.56 -33.39 -22.61
CA GLU A 79 31.27 -33.69 -23.23
C GLU A 79 30.73 -32.50 -24.04
N LYS A 80 30.27 -32.78 -25.27
CA LYS A 80 29.61 -31.80 -26.12
C LYS A 80 28.18 -31.55 -25.62
N THR A 81 27.95 -30.35 -25.12
CA THR A 81 26.67 -29.94 -24.54
C THR A 81 25.99 -28.91 -25.43
N ALA A 82 24.69 -29.11 -25.71
CA ALA A 82 23.90 -28.15 -26.47
C ALA A 82 23.73 -26.86 -25.64
N LEU A 83 23.94 -25.72 -26.28
CA LEU A 83 23.63 -24.43 -25.68
C LEU A 83 22.17 -24.07 -26.00
N PRO A 84 21.43 -23.49 -25.05
CA PRO A 84 20.14 -22.90 -25.37
C PRO A 84 20.35 -21.83 -26.45
N LYS A 85 19.40 -21.72 -27.38
CA LYS A 85 19.39 -20.56 -28.29
C LYS A 85 19.35 -19.32 -27.41
N ALA A 86 20.24 -18.35 -27.65
CA ALA A 86 20.20 -17.07 -26.95
C ALA A 86 18.76 -16.54 -27.04
N ASP A 87 18.11 -16.41 -25.88
CA ASP A 87 16.66 -16.25 -25.81
C ASP A 87 16.20 -15.07 -26.67
N GLN A 88 15.11 -15.30 -27.39
CA GLN A 88 14.30 -14.25 -27.99
C GLN A 88 13.90 -13.25 -26.90
N PRO A 89 13.72 -11.95 -27.25
CA PRO A 89 13.29 -10.94 -26.29
C PRO A 89 12.06 -11.45 -25.54
N ILE A 90 12.14 -11.39 -24.20
CA ILE A 90 11.15 -11.94 -23.26
C ILE A 90 9.75 -11.50 -23.68
N GLN A 91 8.99 -12.39 -24.31
CA GLN A 91 7.57 -12.16 -24.55
C GLN A 91 6.82 -12.58 -23.28
N MET A 92 6.53 -11.60 -22.43
CA MET A 92 5.62 -11.80 -21.31
C MET A 92 4.30 -12.34 -21.83
N THR A 93 3.68 -13.29 -21.12
CA THR A 93 2.25 -13.53 -21.33
C THR A 93 1.50 -12.25 -20.95
N LYS A 94 0.45 -11.89 -21.71
CA LYS A 94 -0.33 -10.65 -21.49
C LYS A 94 -0.69 -10.42 -20.01
N ARG A 95 -1.09 -11.50 -19.32
CA ARG A 95 -1.41 -11.51 -17.89
C ARG A 95 -0.25 -11.11 -16.97
N GLN A 96 0.98 -11.55 -17.25
CA GLN A 96 2.14 -11.18 -16.44
C GLN A 96 2.54 -9.71 -16.67
N ALA A 97 2.38 -9.21 -17.90
CA ALA A 97 2.62 -7.80 -18.21
C ALA A 97 1.61 -6.90 -17.48
N ASP A 98 0.35 -7.31 -17.46
CA ASP A 98 -0.73 -6.59 -16.76
C ASP A 98 -0.49 -6.54 -15.23
N GLU A 99 -0.08 -7.66 -14.60
CA GLU A 99 0.24 -7.71 -13.17
C GLU A 99 1.45 -6.83 -12.80
N VAL A 100 2.51 -6.83 -13.62
CA VAL A 100 3.69 -5.98 -13.40
C VAL A 100 3.35 -4.50 -13.58
N GLU A 101 2.53 -4.17 -14.57
CA GLU A 101 2.07 -2.80 -14.81
C GLU A 101 1.19 -2.30 -13.66
N ALA A 102 0.29 -3.14 -13.14
CA ALA A 102 -0.53 -2.81 -11.97
C ALA A 102 0.33 -2.55 -10.72
N ASN A 103 1.30 -3.43 -10.45
CA ASN A 103 2.24 -3.24 -9.32
C ASN A 103 3.08 -1.97 -9.47
N ARG A 104 3.52 -1.64 -10.69
CA ARG A 104 4.26 -0.40 -10.96
C ARG A 104 3.40 0.83 -10.67
N ARG A 105 2.17 0.87 -11.17
CA ARG A 105 1.24 1.99 -10.94
C ARG A 105 1.00 2.21 -9.45
N ALA A 106 0.74 1.14 -8.70
CA ALA A 106 0.56 1.21 -7.26
C ALA A 106 1.80 1.77 -6.54
N ALA A 107 3.01 1.40 -6.98
CA ALA A 107 4.26 1.93 -6.41
C ALA A 107 4.45 3.42 -6.73
N ASP A 108 4.21 3.83 -7.98
CA ASP A 108 4.31 5.23 -8.41
C ASP A 108 3.31 6.13 -7.67
N GLU A 109 2.06 5.68 -7.54
CA GLU A 109 1.02 6.36 -6.76
C GLU A 109 1.41 6.50 -5.29
N ARG A 110 1.94 5.44 -4.69
CA ARG A 110 2.43 5.50 -3.30
C ARG A 110 3.57 6.50 -3.15
N SER A 111 4.55 6.50 -4.06
CA SER A 111 5.64 7.48 -4.04
C SER A 111 5.15 8.92 -4.14
N ARG A 112 4.17 9.20 -5.01
CA ARG A 112 3.54 10.53 -5.11
C ARG A 112 2.81 10.90 -3.82
N PHE A 113 2.09 9.94 -3.22
CA PHE A 113 1.40 10.18 -1.96
C PHE A 113 2.36 10.51 -0.82
N GLU A 114 3.50 9.82 -0.70
CA GLU A 114 4.50 10.13 0.32
C GLU A 114 5.10 11.54 0.13
N GLN A 115 5.28 12.00 -1.12
CA GLN A 115 5.69 13.39 -1.41
C GLN A 115 4.62 14.40 -0.98
N VAL A 116 3.35 14.08 -1.21
CA VAL A 116 2.20 14.91 -0.78
C VAL A 116 2.12 14.99 0.74
N LEU A 117 2.33 13.88 1.46
CA LEU A 117 2.40 13.87 2.92
C LEU A 117 3.54 14.75 3.45
N PHE A 118 4.71 14.72 2.80
CA PHE A 118 5.82 15.58 3.17
C PHE A 118 5.46 17.06 3.01
N ARG A 119 4.90 17.47 1.87
CA ARG A 119 4.46 18.85 1.64
C ARG A 119 3.38 19.29 2.63
N LEU A 120 2.41 18.43 2.91
CA LEU A 120 1.37 18.69 3.90
C LEU A 120 1.99 18.96 5.28
N LYS A 121 2.92 18.11 5.73
CA LYS A 121 3.63 18.28 7.01
C LYS A 121 4.40 19.59 7.09
N THR A 122 5.10 19.94 6.00
CA THR A 122 5.81 21.22 5.91
C THR A 122 4.83 22.38 6.08
N TYR A 123 3.72 22.37 5.34
CA TYR A 123 2.68 23.41 5.45
C TYR A 123 2.10 23.52 6.86
N VAL A 124 1.71 22.40 7.46
CA VAL A 124 1.19 22.32 8.85
C VAL A 124 2.17 22.95 9.84
N THR A 125 3.46 22.68 9.66
CA THR A 125 4.53 23.20 10.54
C THR A 125 4.74 24.70 10.34
N GLU A 126 4.80 25.16 9.09
CA GLU A 126 4.99 26.58 8.74
C GLU A 126 3.81 27.44 9.21
N GLN A 127 2.58 26.95 9.04
CA GLN A 127 1.35 27.62 9.48
C GLN A 127 1.07 27.45 10.98
N LYS A 128 1.91 26.68 11.70
CA LYS A 128 1.73 26.36 13.13
C LYS A 128 0.34 25.84 13.46
N LEU A 129 -0.19 24.97 12.59
CA LEU A 129 -1.50 24.37 12.82
C LEU A 129 -1.44 23.40 13.99
N THR A 130 -2.54 23.31 14.73
CA THR A 130 -2.69 22.31 15.80
C THR A 130 -2.63 20.92 15.18
N VAL A 131 -1.80 20.05 15.76
CA VAL A 131 -1.72 18.64 15.35
C VAL A 131 -3.01 17.95 15.79
N PRO A 132 -3.82 17.40 14.87
CA PRO A 132 -5.05 16.75 15.25
C PRO A 132 -4.76 15.40 15.91
N GLU A 133 -5.57 15.07 16.90
CA GLU A 133 -5.70 13.72 17.41
C GLU A 133 -7.06 13.16 17.00
N CYS A 134 -7.09 11.92 16.54
CA CYS A 134 -8.31 11.24 16.14
C CYS A 134 -8.44 9.85 16.77
N PHE A 135 -9.66 9.53 17.18
CA PHE A 135 -10.06 8.19 17.57
C PHE A 135 -10.72 7.48 16.38
N ILE A 136 -10.34 6.23 16.11
CA ILE A 136 -10.92 5.43 15.02
C ILE A 136 -11.86 4.36 15.62
N SER A 137 -13.17 4.57 15.45
CA SER A 137 -14.23 3.63 15.81
C SER A 137 -14.48 2.66 14.65
N TYR A 138 -14.21 1.37 14.85
CA TYR A 138 -14.39 0.33 13.84
C TYR A 138 -14.87 -0.99 14.47
N ALA A 139 -15.59 -1.80 13.68
CA ALA A 139 -16.12 -3.06 14.17
C ALA A 139 -15.16 -4.24 14.00
N TRP A 140 -14.95 -4.99 15.08
CA TRP A 140 -14.16 -6.22 15.05
C TRP A 140 -14.96 -7.40 14.51
N GLY A 141 -14.28 -8.45 14.04
CA GLY A 141 -14.90 -9.69 13.55
C GLY A 141 -14.75 -9.91 12.05
N MET A 142 -14.07 -9.01 11.35
CA MET A 142 -13.67 -9.14 9.95
C MET A 142 -12.17 -8.86 9.85
N PRO A 143 -11.31 -9.90 9.89
CA PRO A 143 -9.86 -9.72 9.98
C PRO A 143 -9.26 -8.82 8.90
N GLU A 144 -9.80 -8.88 7.67
CA GLU A 144 -9.38 -8.04 6.56
C GLU A 144 -9.61 -6.54 6.84
N HIS A 145 -10.78 -6.19 7.40
CA HIS A 145 -11.10 -4.82 7.78
C HIS A 145 -10.23 -4.34 8.94
N GLU A 146 -10.00 -5.20 9.94
CA GLU A 146 -9.13 -4.87 11.07
C GLU A 146 -7.70 -4.59 10.61
N ILE A 147 -7.15 -5.46 9.75
CA ILE A 147 -5.81 -5.27 9.16
C ILE A 147 -5.76 -3.98 8.34
N TRP A 148 -6.80 -3.68 7.56
CA TRP A 148 -6.86 -2.46 6.75
C TRP A 148 -6.86 -1.21 7.64
N VAL A 149 -7.69 -1.18 8.69
CA VAL A 149 -7.76 -0.03 9.62
C VAL A 149 -6.43 0.13 10.37
N GLU A 150 -5.89 -0.95 10.93
CA GLU A 150 -4.70 -0.91 11.79
C GLU A 150 -3.41 -0.67 11.00
N ARG A 151 -3.24 -1.32 9.84
CA ARG A 151 -1.96 -1.32 9.11
C ARG A 151 -1.90 -0.37 7.94
N ARG A 152 -3.06 0.08 7.44
CA ARG A 152 -3.11 0.97 6.28
C ARG A 152 -3.56 2.37 6.71
N LEU A 153 -4.82 2.50 7.15
CA LEU A 153 -5.38 3.80 7.54
C LEU A 153 -4.61 4.45 8.70
N ALA A 154 -4.47 3.75 9.82
CA ALA A 154 -3.80 4.30 11.01
C ALA A 154 -2.31 4.63 10.73
N THR A 155 -1.62 3.79 9.95
CA THR A 155 -0.23 4.02 9.58
C THR A 155 -0.09 5.28 8.72
N ASP A 156 -0.98 5.49 7.74
CA ASP A 156 -0.92 6.67 6.87
C ASP A 156 -1.31 7.96 7.60
N LEU A 157 -2.26 7.91 8.53
CA LEU A 157 -2.58 9.01 9.44
C LEU A 157 -1.38 9.40 10.32
N GLN A 158 -0.73 8.42 10.95
CA GLN A 158 0.48 8.65 11.75
C GLN A 158 1.63 9.20 10.90
N LYS A 159 1.81 8.67 9.69
CA LYS A 159 2.77 9.20 8.71
C LYS A 159 2.45 10.62 8.27
N ALA A 160 1.21 11.08 8.33
CA ALA A 160 0.84 12.48 8.11
C ALA A 160 1.06 13.34 9.37
N GLY A 161 1.39 12.75 10.52
CA GLY A 161 1.62 13.43 11.79
C GLY A 161 0.38 13.52 12.68
N VAL A 162 -0.72 12.85 12.33
CA VAL A 162 -1.95 12.80 13.14
C VAL A 162 -1.75 11.86 14.33
N GLY A 163 -2.15 12.29 15.53
CA GLY A 163 -2.19 11.41 16.69
C GLY A 163 -3.35 10.41 16.55
N VAL A 164 -3.06 9.11 16.48
CA VAL A 164 -4.09 8.08 16.25
C VAL A 164 -4.33 7.25 17.50
N LEU A 165 -5.59 7.21 17.94
CA LEU A 165 -6.08 6.34 19.00
C LEU A 165 -6.95 5.24 18.38
N LEU A 166 -6.66 3.99 18.72
CA LEU A 166 -7.39 2.81 18.27
C LEU A 166 -8.04 2.08 19.43
N ASP A 167 -9.30 1.67 19.25
CA ASP A 167 -10.10 0.90 20.21
C ASP A 167 -9.33 -0.32 20.77
N LYS A 168 -8.69 -1.10 19.90
CA LYS A 168 -7.99 -2.35 20.28
C LYS A 168 -6.68 -2.13 21.04
N TRP A 169 -6.04 -0.97 20.89
CA TRP A 169 -4.76 -0.68 21.56
C TRP A 169 -5.00 -0.26 23.02
N GLU A 170 -6.04 0.52 23.27
CA GLU A 170 -6.40 0.98 24.62
C GLU A 170 -6.98 -0.16 25.47
N ASN A 171 -7.82 -1.02 24.89
CA ASN A 171 -8.43 -2.17 25.59
C ASN A 171 -7.45 -3.30 25.97
N ARG A 172 -6.21 -3.27 25.46
CA ARG A 172 -5.16 -4.25 25.80
C ARG A 172 -4.19 -3.75 26.86
N GLN A 173 -4.29 -2.49 27.29
CA GLN A 173 -3.47 -2.00 28.40
C GLN A 173 -3.95 -2.64 29.71
N ILE A 174 -3.00 -3.17 30.49
CA ILE A 174 -3.26 -3.70 31.83
C ILE A 174 -3.79 -2.55 32.71
N GLY A 175 -4.97 -2.72 33.29
CA GLY A 175 -5.65 -1.68 34.09
C GLY A 175 -6.53 -0.70 33.28
N SER A 176 -6.76 -0.98 31.99
CA SER A 176 -7.76 -0.24 31.20
C SER A 176 -9.18 -0.48 31.72
N SER A 177 -10.00 0.57 31.73
CA SER A 177 -11.43 0.51 32.05
C SER A 177 -12.23 1.20 30.95
N ILE A 178 -13.48 0.78 30.77
CA ILE A 178 -14.42 1.40 29.81
C ILE A 178 -14.59 2.88 30.13
N ALA A 179 -14.59 3.28 31.41
CA ALA A 179 -14.73 4.68 31.82
C ALA A 179 -13.57 5.56 31.34
N ARG A 180 -12.32 5.15 31.58
CA ARG A 180 -11.13 5.89 31.12
C ARG A 180 -11.05 5.95 29.59
N PHE A 181 -11.55 4.92 28.92
CA PHE A 181 -11.64 4.88 27.47
C PHE A 181 -12.67 5.89 26.92
N VAL A 182 -13.86 5.94 27.53
CA VAL A 182 -14.91 6.91 27.18
C VAL A 182 -14.43 8.35 27.37
N GLU A 183 -13.80 8.66 28.52
CA GLU A 183 -13.19 9.98 28.78
C GLU A 183 -12.20 10.37 27.68
N ARG A 184 -11.37 9.41 27.24
CA ARG A 184 -10.37 9.68 26.20
C ARG A 184 -10.98 9.90 24.81
N ILE A 185 -12.10 9.25 24.49
CA ILE A 185 -12.87 9.57 23.29
C ILE A 185 -13.46 10.97 23.39
N GLU A 186 -13.98 11.37 24.56
CA GLU A 186 -14.49 12.72 24.78
C GLU A 186 -13.41 13.80 24.64
N GLU A 187 -12.21 13.57 25.17
CA GLU A 187 -11.05 14.46 25.05
C GLU A 187 -10.48 14.50 23.62
N CYS A 188 -10.67 13.43 22.84
CA CYS A 188 -10.13 13.37 21.49
C CYS A 188 -10.81 14.37 20.56
N GLY A 189 -10.03 15.22 19.89
CA GLY A 189 -10.54 16.31 19.07
C GLY A 189 -11.43 15.86 17.91
N GLN A 190 -11.16 14.67 17.33
CA GLN A 190 -11.88 14.16 16.17
C GLN A 190 -12.17 12.65 16.27
N LEU A 191 -13.26 12.21 15.64
CA LEU A 191 -13.76 10.84 15.67
C LEU A 191 -13.97 10.32 14.26
N ILE A 192 -13.19 9.33 13.84
CA ILE A 192 -13.35 8.63 12.57
C ILE A 192 -14.27 7.42 12.79
N VAL A 193 -15.39 7.36 12.05
CA VAL A 193 -16.33 6.22 12.12
C VAL A 193 -16.18 5.36 10.86
N VAL A 194 -15.71 4.12 11.03
CA VAL A 194 -15.48 3.18 9.93
C VAL A 194 -16.76 2.40 9.61
N GLY A 195 -17.51 2.90 8.64
CA GLY A 195 -18.74 2.32 8.14
C GLY A 195 -18.52 0.99 7.43
N THR A 196 -19.17 -0.04 7.96
CA THR A 196 -19.30 -1.38 7.36
C THR A 196 -20.65 -1.99 7.78
N PRO A 197 -21.21 -2.98 7.06
CA PRO A 197 -22.44 -3.64 7.49
C PRO A 197 -22.37 -4.19 8.91
N LEU A 198 -21.21 -4.73 9.28
CA LEU A 198 -20.95 -5.23 10.63
C LEU A 198 -20.94 -4.11 11.68
N TYR A 199 -20.36 -2.94 11.34
CA TYR A 199 -20.39 -1.77 12.22
C TYR A 199 -21.81 -1.38 12.58
N ARG A 200 -22.69 -1.22 11.58
CA ARG A 200 -24.09 -0.88 11.82
C ARG A 200 -24.82 -1.92 12.68
N GLN A 201 -24.57 -3.21 12.45
CA GLN A 201 -25.18 -4.28 13.26
C GLN A 201 -24.74 -4.18 14.73
N LYS A 202 -23.45 -3.95 14.98
CA LYS A 202 -22.91 -3.81 16.34
C LYS A 202 -23.39 -2.53 17.02
N ALA A 203 -23.35 -1.39 16.31
CA ALA A 203 -23.85 -0.11 16.81
C ALA A 203 -25.33 -0.17 17.23
N LYS A 204 -26.13 -1.04 16.60
CA LYS A 204 -27.54 -1.29 16.96
C LYS A 204 -27.74 -2.40 17.99
N ASN A 205 -26.68 -2.96 18.56
CA ASN A 205 -26.71 -4.15 19.42
C ASN A 205 -27.42 -5.37 18.79
N LEU A 206 -27.45 -5.45 17.46
CA LEU A 206 -28.07 -6.57 16.74
C LEU A 206 -27.13 -7.78 16.62
N ALA A 207 -25.83 -7.57 16.78
CA ALA A 207 -24.83 -8.63 16.69
C ALA A 207 -24.70 -9.47 17.99
N SER A 208 -25.12 -8.93 19.14
CA SER A 208 -25.03 -9.63 20.43
C SER A 208 -26.00 -9.02 21.45
N PRO A 209 -26.74 -9.86 22.22
CA PRO A 209 -27.62 -9.39 23.29
C PRO A 209 -26.88 -8.84 24.51
N LYS A 210 -25.55 -9.03 24.61
CA LYS A 210 -24.72 -8.50 25.72
C LYS A 210 -24.27 -7.05 25.53
N GLY A 211 -24.78 -6.38 24.49
CA GLY A 211 -24.26 -5.08 24.06
C GLY A 211 -22.91 -5.22 23.34
N SER A 212 -22.50 -4.19 22.61
CA SER A 212 -21.17 -4.13 21.98
C SER A 212 -20.46 -2.84 22.33
N ILE A 213 -19.12 -2.89 22.43
CA ILE A 213 -18.28 -1.70 22.65
C ILE A 213 -18.54 -0.65 21.56
N VAL A 214 -18.69 -1.10 20.32
CA VAL A 214 -19.08 -0.26 19.16
C VAL A 214 -20.40 0.50 19.40
N ALA A 215 -21.35 -0.06 20.16
CA ALA A 215 -22.57 0.66 20.51
C ALA A 215 -22.29 1.81 21.48
N ALA A 216 -21.44 1.61 22.49
CA ALA A 216 -21.04 2.68 23.40
C ALA A 216 -20.25 3.79 22.68
N GLU A 217 -19.32 3.43 21.79
CA GLU A 217 -18.60 4.39 20.95
C GLU A 217 -19.57 5.15 20.02
N TRP A 218 -20.55 4.44 19.46
CA TRP A 218 -21.58 5.04 18.64
C TRP A 218 -22.45 6.02 19.43
N ASP A 219 -22.79 5.72 20.68
CA ASP A 219 -23.56 6.62 21.54
C ASP A 219 -22.79 7.93 21.78
N LEU A 220 -21.47 7.86 22.01
CA LEU A 220 -20.60 9.05 22.11
C LEU A 220 -20.55 9.83 20.79
N ALA A 221 -20.44 9.14 19.66
CA ALA A 221 -20.54 9.76 18.33
C ALA A 221 -21.91 10.46 18.18
N GLY A 222 -22.99 9.82 18.63
CA GLY A 222 -24.35 10.33 18.63
C GLY A 222 -24.48 11.63 19.41
N ILE A 223 -23.89 11.72 20.60
CA ILE A 223 -23.87 12.95 21.41
C ILE A 223 -23.24 14.11 20.62
N ARG A 224 -22.09 13.89 19.98
CA ARG A 224 -21.43 14.92 19.14
C ARG A 224 -22.28 15.29 17.93
N LEU A 225 -22.91 14.30 17.28
CA LEU A 225 -23.75 14.49 16.10
C LEU A 225 -25.07 15.23 16.40
N LEU A 226 -25.58 15.14 17.62
CA LEU A 226 -26.79 15.83 18.07
C LEU A 226 -26.50 17.22 18.69
N SER A 227 -25.22 17.55 18.88
CA SER A 227 -24.75 18.81 19.47
C SER A 227 -24.70 19.97 18.44
N ASN A 228 -23.91 21.01 18.73
CA ASN A 228 -23.71 22.15 17.83
C ASN A 228 -22.90 21.77 16.56
N GLN A 229 -22.82 22.71 15.61
CA GLN A 229 -22.18 22.45 14.30
C GLN A 229 -20.67 22.15 14.42
N ALA A 230 -19.97 22.76 15.37
CA ALA A 230 -18.55 22.48 15.58
C ALA A 230 -18.34 21.03 16.04
N GLN A 231 -19.13 20.56 17.00
CA GLN A 231 -19.09 19.16 17.46
C GLN A 231 -19.45 18.18 16.34
N LYS A 232 -20.47 18.50 15.55
CA LYS A 232 -20.86 17.72 14.37
C LYS A 232 -19.74 17.55 13.34
N GLN A 233 -18.86 18.53 13.19
CA GLN A 233 -17.74 18.50 12.25
C GLN A 233 -16.56 17.65 12.74
N THR A 234 -16.52 17.31 14.04
CA THR A 234 -15.49 16.42 14.59
C THR A 234 -15.72 14.96 14.26
N VAL A 235 -16.93 14.58 13.82
CA VAL A 235 -17.27 13.19 13.45
C VAL A 235 -17.10 13.02 11.94
N LEU A 236 -16.10 12.23 11.56
CA LEU A 236 -15.67 12.00 10.18
C LEU A 236 -16.05 10.58 9.75
N PRO A 237 -17.18 10.39 9.04
CA PRO A 237 -17.57 9.10 8.54
C PRO A 237 -16.68 8.68 7.36
N ILE A 238 -16.25 7.41 7.38
CA ILE A 238 -15.56 6.78 6.25
C ILE A 238 -16.29 5.49 5.88
N LEU A 239 -16.44 5.19 4.60
CA LEU A 239 -17.10 3.99 4.11
C LEU A 239 -16.06 2.99 3.62
N LEU A 240 -15.95 1.85 4.30
CA LEU A 240 -14.98 0.80 3.94
C LEU A 240 -15.63 -0.37 3.19
N ALA A 241 -16.89 -0.70 3.52
CA ALA A 241 -17.63 -1.78 2.87
C ALA A 241 -19.14 -1.53 2.93
N GLY A 242 -19.89 -2.14 2.01
CA GLY A 242 -21.34 -2.02 1.93
C GLY A 242 -21.80 -0.74 1.21
N GLN A 243 -23.00 -0.29 1.56
CA GLN A 243 -23.62 0.94 1.09
C GLN A 243 -23.91 1.86 2.26
N GLU A 244 -24.06 3.16 2.03
CA GLU A 244 -24.39 4.12 3.09
C GLU A 244 -25.58 3.67 3.96
N SER A 245 -26.62 3.10 3.35
CA SER A 245 -27.84 2.66 4.02
C SER A 245 -27.63 1.50 5.01
N ASP A 246 -26.65 0.63 4.75
CA ASP A 246 -26.39 -0.59 5.52
C ASP A 246 -25.08 -0.55 6.32
N ALA A 247 -24.18 0.38 6.01
CA ALA A 247 -22.90 0.54 6.68
C ALA A 247 -22.94 1.59 7.80
N PHE A 248 -23.80 2.60 7.68
CA PHE A 248 -23.92 3.68 8.65
C PHE A 248 -25.19 3.59 9.51
N PRO A 249 -25.09 3.90 10.81
CA PRO A 249 -26.24 4.26 11.64
C PRO A 249 -26.96 5.52 11.11
N ALA A 250 -28.19 5.74 11.55
CA ALA A 250 -29.08 6.74 10.94
C ALA A 250 -28.55 8.19 11.00
N LEU A 251 -27.85 8.57 12.08
CA LEU A 251 -27.35 9.95 12.26
C LEU A 251 -26.17 10.32 11.32
N LEU A 252 -25.55 9.33 10.68
CA LEU A 252 -24.48 9.53 9.70
C LEU A 252 -24.99 9.54 8.25
N ARG A 253 -26.26 9.17 8.00
CA ARG A 253 -26.83 9.18 6.65
C ARG A 253 -27.01 10.61 6.13
N GLY A 254 -26.79 10.79 4.83
CA GLY A 254 -26.84 12.06 4.12
C GLY A 254 -25.64 12.98 4.36
N ARG A 255 -24.65 12.55 5.16
CA ARG A 255 -23.42 13.30 5.37
C ARG A 255 -22.38 12.95 4.31
N VAL A 256 -21.52 13.91 3.99
CA VAL A 256 -20.33 13.65 3.18
C VAL A 256 -19.42 12.71 3.96
N TYR A 257 -18.97 11.63 3.33
CA TYR A 257 -18.09 10.62 3.89
C TYR A 257 -16.91 10.36 2.94
N ALA A 258 -15.80 9.88 3.49
CA ALA A 258 -14.67 9.42 2.70
C ALA A 258 -14.92 7.98 2.22
N ASP A 259 -14.98 7.75 0.91
CA ASP A 259 -15.25 6.42 0.33
C ASP A 259 -13.96 5.66 0.00
N PHE A 260 -13.69 4.59 0.76
CA PHE A 260 -12.51 3.75 0.61
C PHE A 260 -12.82 2.38 -0.01
N ARG A 261 -14.02 2.19 -0.58
CA ARG A 261 -14.40 0.91 -1.19
C ARG A 261 -13.60 0.59 -2.45
N GLN A 262 -13.16 1.62 -3.19
CA GLN A 262 -12.33 1.48 -4.39
C GLN A 262 -10.86 1.68 -4.03
N PRO A 263 -10.01 0.64 -4.16
CA PRO A 263 -8.58 0.76 -3.86
C PRO A 263 -7.85 1.80 -4.70
N GLU A 264 -8.34 2.09 -5.91
CA GLU A 264 -7.78 3.04 -6.88
C GLU A 264 -7.91 4.49 -6.39
N ASP A 265 -8.98 4.79 -5.66
CA ASP A 265 -9.25 6.12 -5.10
C ASP A 265 -8.63 6.31 -3.70
N TYR A 266 -7.89 5.32 -3.20
CA TYR A 266 -7.41 5.33 -1.82
C TYR A 266 -6.61 6.61 -1.49
N PHE A 267 -5.66 7.01 -2.33
CA PHE A 267 -4.78 8.14 -2.02
C PHE A 267 -5.47 9.50 -2.13
N SER A 268 -6.39 9.67 -3.08
CA SER A 268 -7.19 10.90 -3.21
C SER A 268 -8.14 11.03 -2.03
N THR A 269 -8.89 9.98 -1.71
CA THR A 269 -9.78 9.94 -0.54
C THR A 269 -9.02 10.15 0.77
N MET A 270 -7.82 9.55 0.89
CA MET A 270 -6.97 9.72 2.07
C MET A 270 -6.49 11.16 2.23
N LEU A 271 -6.12 11.84 1.14
CA LEU A 271 -5.77 13.26 1.19
C LEU A 271 -6.95 14.12 1.65
N ASP A 272 -8.16 13.87 1.14
CA ASP A 272 -9.34 14.63 1.55
C ASP A 272 -9.69 14.42 3.03
N LEU A 273 -9.49 13.21 3.55
CA LEU A 273 -9.60 12.93 4.98
C LEU A 273 -8.56 13.71 5.79
N LEU A 274 -7.30 13.72 5.35
CA LEU A 274 -6.23 14.47 6.03
C LEU A 274 -6.50 15.98 6.03
N LEU A 275 -6.91 16.55 4.90
CA LEU A 275 -7.28 17.97 4.83
C LEU A 275 -8.42 18.29 5.81
N SER A 276 -9.40 17.40 5.94
CA SER A 276 -10.49 17.54 6.91
C SER A 276 -10.00 17.48 8.36
N LEU A 277 -9.06 16.57 8.67
CA LEU A 277 -8.46 16.44 9.99
C LEU A 277 -7.68 17.70 10.39
N PHE A 278 -6.86 18.24 9.48
CA PHE A 278 -6.12 19.48 9.69
C PHE A 278 -6.98 20.76 9.52
N ALA A 279 -8.29 20.62 9.30
CA ALA A 279 -9.22 21.72 9.05
C ALA A 279 -8.83 22.64 7.88
N ILE A 280 -8.09 22.12 6.90
CA ILE A 280 -7.68 22.82 5.68
C ILE A 280 -8.84 22.75 4.68
N LYS A 281 -9.31 23.91 4.22
CA LYS A 281 -10.45 23.98 3.32
C LYS A 281 -10.07 23.50 1.91
N PRO A 282 -11.00 22.83 1.19
CA PRO A 282 -10.72 22.35 -0.17
C PRO A 282 -10.30 23.43 -1.16
N GLN A 283 -10.71 24.68 -0.95
CA GLN A 283 -10.42 25.83 -1.82
C GLN A 283 -9.08 26.50 -1.51
N GLU A 284 -8.39 26.12 -0.43
CA GLU A 284 -7.08 26.69 -0.12
C GLU A 284 -6.06 26.31 -1.19
N PRO A 285 -5.13 27.22 -1.56
CA PRO A 285 -4.13 26.95 -2.60
C PRO A 285 -3.34 25.67 -2.36
N VAL A 286 -2.94 25.41 -1.11
CA VAL A 286 -2.23 24.17 -0.73
C VAL A 286 -3.06 22.92 -1.02
N ALA A 287 -4.37 22.94 -0.73
CA ALA A 287 -5.25 21.79 -0.96
C ALA A 287 -5.39 21.50 -2.46
N VAL A 288 -5.48 22.55 -3.28
CA VAL A 288 -5.53 22.42 -4.74
C VAL A 288 -4.21 21.86 -5.29
N GLU A 289 -3.07 22.36 -4.82
CA GLU A 289 -1.74 21.91 -5.25
C GLU A 289 -1.47 20.45 -4.88
N LEU A 290 -1.80 20.06 -3.64
CA LEU A 290 -1.61 18.69 -3.17
C LEU A 290 -2.46 17.69 -3.98
N ARG A 291 -3.71 18.06 -4.32
CA ARG A 291 -4.57 17.23 -5.20
C ARG A 291 -4.02 17.12 -6.62
N ALA A 292 -3.54 18.23 -7.19
CA ALA A 292 -2.94 18.23 -8.52
C ALA A 292 -1.73 17.28 -8.58
N SER A 293 -0.89 17.30 -7.54
CA SER A 293 0.30 16.46 -7.40
C SER A 293 -0.04 14.96 -7.37
N LEU A 294 -1.16 14.55 -6.76
CA LEU A 294 -1.61 13.16 -6.79
C LEU A 294 -2.09 12.73 -8.17
N SER A 295 -2.84 13.60 -8.85
CA SER A 295 -3.40 13.30 -10.18
C SER A 295 -2.36 13.21 -11.30
N GLY A 296 -1.09 13.52 -11.02
CA GLY A 296 -0.01 13.54 -12.01
C GLY A 296 -0.13 14.68 -13.02
N ARG A 297 -1.03 15.65 -12.79
CA ARG A 297 -1.14 16.88 -13.56
C ARG A 297 -0.27 17.94 -12.90
N THR A 298 1.03 17.91 -13.20
CA THR A 298 1.87 19.08 -13.00
C THR A 298 1.45 20.10 -14.08
N GLN A 299 1.03 21.30 -13.67
CA GLN A 299 0.90 22.43 -14.60
C GLN A 299 2.27 22.82 -15.15
#